data_AF-A0A0N8RLN8-F1
#
_entry.id   AF-A0A0N8RLN8-F1
#
_cell.length_a   1.000
_cell.length_b   1.000
_cell.length_c   1.000
_cell.angle_alpha   90.00
_cell.angle_beta   90.00
_cell.angle_gamma   90.00
#
_symmetry.space_group_name_H-M   'P 1'
#
loop_
_entity.id
_entity.type
_entity.pdbx_description
1 polymer ?
#
loop_
_entity_poly.entity_id
_entity_poly.type
_entity_poly.pdbx_seq_one_letter_code
_entity_poly.pdbx_strand_id
1 'polypeptide(L)'
;MTTNAKNPLADFNLLVQAHALKNTHSQRGIADELKISRQHVGRLLKIPCPVQAGVFTDIAQDLEPTLSRVLGVQRITELAVRPQGVKFREYKHILGEVFGFVRSDDFNGLELNMQETDHRSLKHSVRRLAHGTGQQALFVPDWMDTTQPVECNQAMLIAAQKAYEAIEAAVFAFCNEYPGTQFKSAMREITALAVPGMTPEPIINRCKRNAATARALGHSVLYGANGPSPLKQASRRASQDEWPAYGPDDVELNKLCV
;
A
#
# COMPACT_ATOMS: atom_id res chain seq x y z
N MET A 1 16.95 8.13 6.32
CA MET A 1 17.49 8.32 4.95
C MET A 1 16.38 7.97 3.97
N THR A 2 15.86 8.98 3.28
CA THR A 2 14.65 8.97 2.46
C THR A 2 14.85 8.19 1.15
N THR A 3 13.96 7.22 0.88
CA THR A 3 13.92 6.47 -0.38
C THR A 3 13.16 7.29 -1.43
N ASN A 4 13.90 7.86 -2.38
CA ASN A 4 13.37 8.52 -3.57
C ASN A 4 12.83 7.49 -4.58
N ALA A 5 11.68 6.90 -4.30
CA ALA A 5 10.83 6.44 -5.39
C ALA A 5 10.22 7.71 -6.00
N LYS A 6 10.67 8.09 -7.20
CA LYS A 6 10.09 9.23 -7.92
C LYS A 6 8.67 8.85 -8.33
N ASN A 7 7.70 9.24 -7.50
CA ASN A 7 6.30 9.13 -7.87
C ASN A 7 6.03 10.18 -8.97
N PRO A 8 5.81 9.77 -10.24
CA PRO A 8 5.68 10.70 -11.35
C PRO A 8 4.46 11.61 -11.21
N LEU A 9 3.42 11.16 -10.49
CA LEU A 9 2.24 11.96 -10.17
C LEU A 9 2.52 12.99 -9.07
N ALA A 10 3.40 12.67 -8.12
CA ALA A 10 3.83 13.61 -7.09
C ALA A 10 4.68 14.75 -7.69
N ASP A 11 5.60 14.42 -8.60
CA ASP A 11 6.42 15.43 -9.31
C ASP A 11 5.55 16.31 -10.23
N PHE A 12 4.53 15.73 -10.87
CA PHE A 12 3.55 16.49 -11.66
C PHE A 12 2.73 17.46 -10.80
N ASN A 13 2.22 17.00 -9.65
CA ASN A 13 1.47 17.87 -8.72
C ASN A 13 2.34 19.00 -8.18
N LEU A 14 3.59 18.71 -7.80
CA LEU A 14 4.54 19.74 -7.35
C LEU A 14 4.88 20.75 -8.45
N LEU A 15 4.99 20.30 -9.71
CA LEU A 15 5.19 21.18 -10.86
C LEU A 15 4.02 22.16 -11.01
N VAL A 16 2.78 21.64 -11.00
CA VAL A 16 1.58 22.45 -11.15
C VAL A 16 1.43 23.45 -10.00
N GLN A 17 1.63 23.01 -8.76
CA GLN A 17 1.55 23.88 -7.57
C GLN A 17 2.64 24.96 -7.56
N ALA A 18 3.88 24.62 -7.95
CA ALA A 18 4.95 25.61 -8.04
C ALA A 18 4.64 26.72 -9.07
N HIS A 19 4.03 26.37 -10.21
CA HIS A 19 3.62 27.37 -11.21
C HIS A 19 2.41 28.20 -10.77
N ALA A 20 1.48 27.63 -10.01
CA ALA A 20 0.36 28.37 -9.43
C ALA A 20 0.84 29.45 -8.44
N LEU A 21 1.87 29.15 -7.66
CA LEU A 21 2.45 30.08 -6.67
C LEU A 21 3.51 31.02 -7.25
N LYS A 22 3.96 30.82 -8.49
CA LYS A 22 5.05 31.57 -9.14
C LYS A 22 4.82 33.09 -9.17
N ASN A 23 3.57 33.51 -9.31
CA ASN A 23 3.20 34.93 -9.44
C ASN A 23 2.96 35.62 -8.08
N THR A 24 2.78 34.85 -7.01
CA THR A 24 2.45 35.36 -5.67
C THR A 24 3.59 35.21 -4.67
N HIS A 25 4.46 34.21 -4.86
CA HIS A 25 5.53 33.88 -3.91
C HIS A 25 6.90 33.88 -4.57
N SER A 26 7.93 34.25 -3.80
CA SER A 26 9.32 34.04 -4.21
C SER A 26 9.67 32.55 -4.22
N GLN A 27 10.71 32.15 -4.96
CA GLN A 27 11.17 30.74 -4.96
C GLN A 27 11.47 30.18 -3.57
N ARG A 28 11.85 31.05 -2.62
CA ARG A 28 12.05 30.67 -1.22
C ARG A 28 10.70 30.43 -0.52
N GLY A 29 9.74 31.33 -0.70
CA GLY A 29 8.37 31.14 -0.18
C GLY A 29 7.69 29.89 -0.73
N ILE A 30 7.86 29.59 -2.02
CA ILE A 30 7.33 28.36 -2.63
C ILE A 30 7.98 27.10 -2.05
N ALA A 31 9.29 27.15 -1.78
CA ALA A 31 10.03 26.05 -1.18
C ALA A 31 9.54 25.75 0.25
N ASP A 32 9.29 26.80 1.01
CA ASP A 32 8.78 26.71 2.39
C ASP A 32 7.33 26.17 2.40
N GLU A 33 6.47 26.66 1.51
CA GLU A 33 5.06 26.24 1.38
C GLU A 33 4.92 24.77 0.95
N LEU A 34 5.67 24.36 -0.08
CA LEU A 34 5.60 23.01 -0.65
C LEU A 34 6.53 22.01 0.06
N LYS A 35 7.25 22.44 1.11
CA LYS A 35 8.24 21.64 1.86
C LYS A 35 9.27 20.93 0.96
N ILE A 36 9.71 21.59 -0.10
CA ILE A 36 10.72 21.08 -1.05
C ILE A 36 11.94 22.01 -1.12
N SER A 37 13.09 21.49 -1.55
CA SER A 37 14.28 22.34 -1.68
C SER A 37 14.11 23.44 -2.73
N ARG A 38 14.68 24.62 -2.48
CA ARG A 38 14.69 25.75 -3.44
C ARG A 38 15.28 25.38 -4.81
N GLN A 39 16.27 24.49 -4.84
CA GLN A 39 16.83 23.95 -6.09
C GLN A 39 15.83 23.07 -6.84
N HIS A 40 14.93 22.37 -6.14
CA HIS A 40 13.85 21.60 -6.75
C HIS A 40 12.79 22.53 -7.35
N VAL A 41 12.36 23.56 -6.61
CA VAL A 41 11.46 24.61 -7.14
C VAL A 41 12.02 25.26 -8.40
N GLY A 42 13.31 25.61 -8.40
CA GLY A 42 13.98 26.20 -9.56
C GLY A 42 14.03 25.27 -10.78
N ARG A 43 14.00 23.94 -10.59
CA ARG A 43 13.87 22.97 -11.69
C ARG A 43 12.43 22.89 -12.19
N LEU A 44 11.45 22.86 -11.29
CA LEU A 44 10.02 22.78 -11.63
C LEU A 44 9.55 24.00 -12.43
N LEU A 45 9.96 25.21 -12.03
CA LEU A 45 9.58 26.46 -12.70
C LEU A 45 10.19 26.64 -14.11
N LYS A 46 11.22 25.87 -14.46
CA LYS A 46 11.81 25.86 -15.81
C LYS A 46 11.03 24.98 -16.79
N ILE A 47 10.28 24.01 -16.28
CA ILE A 47 9.43 23.15 -17.09
C ILE A 47 8.13 23.92 -17.35
N PRO A 48 7.67 24.10 -18.60
CA PRO A 48 6.40 24.77 -18.86
C PRO A 48 5.24 23.99 -18.23
N CYS A 49 4.34 24.70 -17.54
CA CYS A 49 3.17 24.06 -16.93
C CYS A 49 2.21 23.57 -18.03
N PRO A 50 1.86 22.28 -18.07
CA PRO A 50 0.97 21.72 -19.09
C PRO A 50 -0.50 22.12 -18.89
N VAL A 51 -0.83 22.79 -17.78
CA VAL A 51 -2.18 23.23 -17.42
C VAL A 51 -2.16 24.73 -17.10
N GLN A 52 -3.16 25.49 -17.55
CA GLN A 52 -3.26 26.93 -17.30
C GLN A 52 -3.40 27.20 -15.78
N ALA A 53 -2.51 28.05 -15.25
CA ALA A 53 -2.54 28.48 -13.86
C ALA A 53 -3.82 29.29 -13.60
N GLY A 54 -4.81 28.66 -12.97
CA GLY A 54 -6.12 29.25 -12.69
C GLY A 54 -7.25 28.23 -12.47
N VAL A 55 -7.05 26.96 -12.83
CA VAL A 55 -8.12 25.93 -12.78
C VAL A 55 -8.09 25.06 -11.51
N PHE A 56 -7.10 25.21 -10.65
CA PHE A 56 -7.02 24.46 -9.39
C PHE A 56 -7.01 25.42 -8.20
N THR A 57 -8.20 25.89 -7.83
CA THR A 57 -8.49 26.16 -6.42
C THR A 57 -8.29 24.84 -5.68
N ASP A 58 -7.16 24.72 -4.98
CA ASP A 58 -7.01 23.94 -3.76
C ASP A 58 -7.80 22.61 -3.71
N ILE A 59 -7.42 21.62 -4.53
CA ILE A 59 -8.10 20.31 -4.61
C ILE A 59 -7.90 19.46 -3.32
N ALA A 60 -7.34 20.02 -2.26
CA ALA A 60 -7.02 19.31 -1.03
C ALA A 60 -7.51 20.06 0.20
N GLN A 61 -8.65 20.73 0.10
CA GLN A 61 -9.39 21.14 1.28
C GLN A 61 -10.10 19.93 1.86
N ASP A 62 -10.03 19.79 3.18
CA ASP A 62 -10.78 18.78 3.91
C ASP A 62 -12.25 18.86 3.48
N LEU A 63 -12.84 17.71 3.16
CA LEU A 63 -14.24 17.63 2.81
C LEU A 63 -15.01 17.50 4.11
N GLU A 64 -15.71 18.56 4.50
CA GLU A 64 -16.54 18.55 5.69
C GLU A 64 -17.74 17.60 5.55
N PRO A 65 -18.24 17.01 6.64
CA PRO A 65 -19.46 16.21 6.64
C PRO A 65 -20.66 16.98 6.09
N THR A 66 -21.33 16.41 5.09
CA THR A 66 -22.54 16.97 4.47
C THR A 66 -23.82 16.22 4.86
N LEU A 67 -23.69 15.05 5.49
CA LEU A 67 -24.79 14.15 5.82
C LEU A 67 -24.82 13.82 7.31
N SER A 68 -26.01 13.85 7.92
CA SER A 68 -26.14 13.39 9.29
C SER A 68 -25.91 11.88 9.39
N ARG A 69 -25.36 11.44 10.53
CA ARG A 69 -25.14 10.01 10.80
C ARG A 69 -26.42 9.18 10.68
N VAL A 70 -27.57 9.71 11.09
CA VAL A 70 -28.87 9.02 11.00
C VAL A 70 -29.24 8.76 9.53
N LEU A 71 -29.11 9.77 8.68
CA LEU A 71 -29.42 9.65 7.27
C LEU A 71 -28.39 8.76 6.54
N GLY A 72 -27.12 8.82 6.93
CA GLY A 72 -26.09 7.90 6.44
C GLY A 72 -26.40 6.45 6.78
N VAL A 73 -26.85 6.15 8.00
CA VAL A 73 -27.30 4.80 8.39
C VAL A 73 -28.47 4.35 7.53
N GLN A 74 -29.45 5.21 7.26
CA GLN A 74 -30.58 4.87 6.38
C GLN A 74 -30.11 4.53 4.97
N ARG A 75 -29.33 5.40 4.33
CA ARG A 75 -28.80 5.17 2.97
C ARG A 75 -27.97 3.88 2.88
N ILE A 76 -27.11 3.63 3.85
CA ILE A 76 -26.29 2.41 3.87
C ILE A 76 -27.16 1.17 4.11
N THR A 77 -28.24 1.30 4.89
CA THR A 77 -29.19 0.20 5.10
C THR A 77 -29.88 -0.20 3.80
N GLU A 78 -30.32 0.75 2.99
CA GLU A 78 -30.92 0.48 1.67
C GLU A 78 -30.00 -0.30 0.73
N LEU A 79 -28.68 -0.06 0.82
CA LEU A 79 -27.68 -0.84 0.09
C LEU A 79 -27.49 -2.23 0.70
N ALA A 80 -27.36 -2.30 2.02
CA ALA A 80 -26.98 -3.51 2.73
C ALA A 80 -28.07 -4.58 2.77
N VAL A 81 -29.35 -4.23 2.67
CA VAL A 81 -30.48 -5.19 2.69
C VAL A 81 -30.74 -5.86 1.33
N ARG A 82 -30.01 -5.46 0.28
CA ARG A 82 -30.11 -6.08 -1.04
C ARG A 82 -29.65 -7.55 -0.99
N PRO A 83 -30.12 -8.42 -1.91
CA PRO A 83 -29.70 -9.82 -1.96
C PRO A 83 -28.17 -10.01 -2.04
N GLN A 84 -27.48 -9.15 -2.80
CA GLN A 84 -26.03 -9.15 -2.94
C GLN A 84 -25.28 -8.51 -1.75
N GLY A 85 -25.99 -7.91 -0.81
CA GLY A 85 -25.42 -7.08 0.25
C GLY A 85 -24.76 -5.80 -0.28
N VAL A 86 -23.83 -5.26 0.50
CA VAL A 86 -23.06 -4.07 0.12
C VAL A 86 -21.56 -4.25 0.38
N LYS A 87 -20.74 -3.86 -0.59
CA LYS A 87 -19.28 -3.80 -0.50
C LYS A 87 -18.78 -2.44 -0.04
N PHE A 88 -17.59 -2.39 0.57
CA PHE A 88 -17.04 -1.13 1.12
C PHE A 88 -16.92 -0.04 0.05
N ARG A 89 -16.44 -0.39 -1.16
CA ARG A 89 -16.36 0.56 -2.28
C ARG A 89 -17.70 1.22 -2.64
N GLU A 90 -18.83 0.53 -2.44
CA GLU A 90 -20.15 1.03 -2.83
C GLU A 90 -20.66 2.11 -1.88
N TYR A 91 -20.37 2.01 -0.57
CA TYR A 91 -20.84 2.98 0.43
C TYR A 91 -19.74 3.88 0.99
N LYS A 92 -18.49 3.76 0.49
CA LYS A 92 -17.38 4.64 0.90
C LYS A 92 -17.71 6.12 0.70
N HIS A 93 -18.40 6.47 -0.38
CA HIS A 93 -18.82 7.86 -0.62
C HIS A 93 -19.81 8.34 0.46
N ILE A 94 -20.76 7.51 0.89
CA ILE A 94 -21.71 7.85 1.97
C ILE A 94 -20.97 8.04 3.29
N LEU A 95 -19.95 7.21 3.58
CA LEU A 95 -19.10 7.43 4.75
C LEU A 95 -18.39 8.79 4.65
N GLY A 96 -17.90 9.14 3.45
CA GLY A 96 -17.32 10.45 3.16
C GLY A 96 -18.29 11.60 3.42
N GLU A 97 -19.56 11.45 3.04
CA GLU A 97 -20.58 12.46 3.35
C GLU A 97 -20.88 12.55 4.86
N VAL A 98 -20.76 11.45 5.62
CA VAL A 98 -21.06 11.41 7.07
C VAL A 98 -19.91 11.88 7.94
N PHE A 99 -18.68 11.55 7.56
CA PHE A 99 -17.48 11.77 8.38
C PHE A 99 -16.52 12.78 7.78
N GLY A 100 -16.67 13.08 6.49
CA GLY A 100 -15.75 13.92 5.76
C GLY A 100 -14.48 13.19 5.33
N PHE A 101 -13.63 13.92 4.62
CA PHE A 101 -12.29 13.47 4.27
C PHE A 101 -11.24 14.46 4.76
N VAL A 102 -10.14 13.94 5.30
CA VAL A 102 -8.98 14.72 5.74
C VAL A 102 -7.78 14.37 4.89
N ARG A 103 -6.84 15.30 4.75
CA ARG A 103 -5.57 15.02 4.09
C ARG A 103 -4.79 13.92 4.84
N SER A 104 -4.34 12.91 4.10
CA SER A 104 -3.45 11.89 4.65
C SER A 104 -2.03 12.43 4.82
N ASP A 105 -1.39 12.08 5.93
CA ASP A 105 0.03 12.37 6.18
C ASP A 105 0.94 11.44 5.37
N ASP A 106 0.46 10.23 5.04
CA ASP A 106 1.22 9.16 4.40
C ASP A 106 1.00 9.10 2.89
N PHE A 107 -0.12 9.63 2.40
CA PHE A 107 -0.49 9.65 1.00
C PHE A 107 -0.86 11.07 0.55
N ASN A 108 -0.50 11.44 -0.68
CA ASN A 108 -0.91 12.71 -1.31
C ASN A 108 -2.41 12.72 -1.70
N GLY A 109 -3.28 12.08 -0.91
CA GLY A 109 -4.70 11.94 -1.15
C GLY A 109 -5.54 12.21 0.09
N LEU A 110 -6.85 12.28 -0.11
CA LEU A 110 -7.84 12.43 0.94
C LEU A 110 -8.16 11.05 1.56
N GLU A 111 -8.01 10.95 2.87
CA GLU A 111 -8.40 9.81 3.69
C GLU A 111 -9.72 10.08 4.40
N LEU A 112 -10.48 9.02 4.66
CA LEU A 112 -11.77 9.15 5.33
C LEU A 112 -11.53 9.55 6.79
N ASN A 113 -12.17 10.63 7.25
CA ASN A 113 -11.99 11.13 8.62
C ASN A 113 -12.81 10.30 9.63
N MET A 114 -12.49 9.02 9.74
CA MET A 114 -13.27 8.04 10.51
C MET A 114 -12.35 7.03 11.17
N GLN A 115 -12.56 6.77 12.45
CA GLN A 115 -11.88 5.68 13.15
C GLN A 115 -12.57 4.34 12.90
N GLU A 116 -11.83 3.24 13.01
CA GLU A 116 -12.37 1.88 12.87
C GLU A 116 -13.53 1.61 13.87
N THR A 117 -13.49 2.22 15.05
CA THR A 117 -14.58 2.14 16.04
C THR A 117 -15.87 2.80 15.55
N ASP A 118 -15.75 3.91 14.83
CA ASP A 118 -16.90 4.61 14.24
C ASP A 118 -17.54 3.78 13.14
N HIS A 119 -16.71 3.16 12.30
CA HIS A 119 -17.19 2.25 11.24
C HIS A 119 -17.98 1.09 11.83
N ARG A 120 -17.42 0.41 12.85
CA ARG A 120 -18.09 -0.70 13.53
C ARG A 120 -19.42 -0.28 14.15
N SER A 121 -19.43 0.88 14.81
CA SER A 121 -20.62 1.45 15.44
C SER A 121 -21.71 1.80 14.41
N LEU A 122 -21.32 2.34 13.25
CA LEU A 122 -22.23 2.61 12.14
C LEU A 122 -22.80 1.30 11.57
N LYS A 123 -21.97 0.29 11.30
CA LYS A 123 -22.43 -1.03 10.82
C LYS A 123 -23.39 -1.69 11.81
N HIS A 124 -23.16 -1.52 13.11
CA HIS A 124 -24.09 -2.01 14.14
C HIS A 124 -25.44 -1.30 14.06
N SER A 125 -25.44 0.02 13.87
CA SER A 125 -26.68 0.80 13.71
C SER A 125 -27.46 0.42 12.44
N VAL A 126 -26.77 0.17 11.33
CA VAL A 126 -27.36 -0.36 10.09
C VAL A 126 -28.01 -1.71 10.31
N ARG A 127 -27.32 -2.66 10.96
CA ARG A 127 -27.89 -3.97 11.27
C ARG A 127 -29.10 -3.88 12.19
N ARG A 128 -29.05 -3.00 13.19
CA ARG A 128 -30.19 -2.77 14.10
C ARG A 128 -31.39 -2.19 13.36
N LEU A 129 -31.18 -1.24 12.45
CA LEU A 129 -32.23 -0.65 11.64
C LEU A 129 -32.88 -1.70 10.71
N ALA A 130 -32.07 -2.47 9.98
CA ALA A 130 -32.56 -3.55 9.12
C ALA A 130 -33.34 -4.61 9.92
N HIS A 131 -32.83 -5.01 11.08
CA HIS A 131 -33.52 -5.98 11.92
C HIS A 131 -34.88 -5.45 12.41
N GLY A 132 -34.96 -4.17 12.75
CA GLY A 132 -36.22 -3.52 13.12
C GLY A 132 -37.27 -3.51 12.01
N THR A 133 -36.87 -3.63 10.75
CA THR A 133 -37.78 -3.75 9.59
C THR A 133 -37.95 -5.20 9.10
N GLY A 134 -37.48 -6.19 9.87
CA GLY A 134 -37.55 -7.61 9.49
C GLY A 134 -36.60 -8.01 8.36
N GLN A 135 -35.63 -7.15 8.02
CA GLN A 135 -34.64 -7.38 6.97
C GLN A 135 -33.27 -7.74 7.58
N GLN A 136 -32.37 -8.26 6.74
CA GLN A 136 -31.01 -8.57 7.12
C GLN A 136 -30.02 -7.71 6.31
N ALA A 137 -29.19 -6.93 7.01
CA ALA A 137 -28.12 -6.17 6.37
C ALA A 137 -26.85 -7.02 6.21
N LEU A 138 -26.39 -7.19 4.98
CA LEU A 138 -25.20 -7.93 4.61
C LEU A 138 -24.08 -6.99 4.16
N PHE A 139 -22.91 -7.11 4.78
CA PHE A 139 -21.70 -6.39 4.41
C PHE A 139 -20.69 -7.38 3.85
N VAL A 140 -20.36 -7.24 2.56
CA VAL A 140 -19.55 -8.19 1.82
C VAL A 140 -18.13 -7.63 1.63
N PRO A 141 -17.07 -8.43 1.86
CA PRO A 141 -15.71 -8.02 1.53
C PRO A 141 -15.54 -7.71 0.04
N ASP A 142 -14.70 -6.74 -0.31
CA ASP A 142 -14.56 -6.30 -1.70
C ASP A 142 -14.09 -7.40 -2.66
N TRP A 143 -13.26 -8.32 -2.16
CA TRP A 143 -12.71 -9.46 -2.90
C TRP A 143 -13.71 -10.59 -3.18
N MET A 144 -14.81 -10.66 -2.41
CA MET A 144 -15.75 -11.78 -2.52
C MET A 144 -16.71 -11.56 -3.69
N ASP A 145 -16.85 -12.55 -4.56
CA ASP A 145 -17.89 -12.54 -5.59
C ASP A 145 -19.27 -12.76 -4.94
N THR A 146 -20.22 -11.89 -5.28
CA THR A 146 -21.59 -11.95 -4.77
C THR A 146 -22.47 -12.91 -5.56
N THR A 147 -22.05 -13.34 -6.76
CA THR A 147 -22.83 -14.31 -7.56
C THR A 147 -22.60 -15.75 -7.10
N GLN A 148 -21.36 -16.08 -6.70
CA GLN A 148 -20.96 -17.40 -6.23
C GLN A 148 -20.09 -17.29 -4.96
N PRO A 149 -20.65 -16.79 -3.83
CA PRO A 149 -19.85 -16.45 -2.64
C PRO A 149 -19.25 -17.66 -1.94
N VAL A 150 -19.91 -18.82 -1.99
CA VAL A 150 -19.42 -20.05 -1.35
C VAL A 150 -18.23 -20.59 -2.12
N GLU A 151 -18.35 -20.68 -3.44
CA GLU A 151 -17.29 -21.13 -4.35
C GLU A 151 -16.11 -20.17 -4.33
N CYS A 152 -16.36 -18.85 -4.35
CA CYS A 152 -15.33 -17.82 -4.24
C CYS A 152 -14.53 -17.96 -2.94
N ASN A 153 -15.22 -18.15 -1.81
CA ASN A 153 -14.56 -18.34 -0.52
C ASN A 153 -13.73 -19.65 -0.50
N GLN A 154 -14.26 -20.74 -1.05
CA GLN A 154 -13.52 -22.00 -1.13
C GLN A 154 -12.29 -21.89 -2.04
N ALA A 155 -12.40 -21.20 -3.18
CA ALA A 155 -11.28 -20.93 -4.07
C ALA A 155 -10.20 -20.09 -3.37
N MET A 156 -10.58 -19.09 -2.57
CA MET A 156 -9.66 -18.29 -1.76
C MET A 156 -8.91 -19.15 -0.74
N LEU A 157 -9.58 -20.07 -0.05
CA LEU A 157 -8.94 -20.98 0.91
C LEU A 157 -7.94 -21.93 0.23
N ILE A 158 -8.28 -22.44 -0.95
CA ILE A 158 -7.36 -23.27 -1.75
C ILE A 158 -6.14 -22.46 -2.19
N ALA A 159 -6.35 -21.22 -2.63
CA ALA A 159 -5.26 -20.32 -3.02
C ALA A 159 -4.34 -20.00 -1.82
N ALA A 160 -4.92 -19.73 -0.65
CA ALA A 160 -4.17 -19.48 0.58
C ALA A 160 -3.33 -20.70 0.99
N GLN A 161 -3.88 -21.91 0.91
CA GLN A 161 -3.15 -23.14 1.19
C GLN A 161 -1.96 -23.34 0.24
N LYS A 162 -2.17 -23.15 -1.07
CA LYS A 162 -1.09 -23.24 -2.07
C LYS A 162 0.02 -22.23 -1.82
N ALA A 163 -0.34 -21.01 -1.44
CA ALA A 163 0.64 -19.97 -1.10
C ALA A 163 1.46 -20.36 0.14
N TYR A 164 0.82 -20.91 1.16
CA TYR A 164 1.49 -21.41 2.35
C TYR A 164 2.47 -22.56 2.02
N GLU A 165 2.01 -23.56 1.26
CA GLU A 165 2.82 -24.70 0.82
C GLU A 165 4.04 -24.26 -0.01
N ALA A 166 3.89 -23.26 -0.88
CA ALA A 166 4.99 -22.72 -1.66
C ALA A 166 6.05 -22.05 -0.79
N ILE A 167 5.63 -21.26 0.22
CA ILE A 167 6.55 -20.64 1.18
C ILE A 167 7.23 -21.73 2.01
N GLU A 168 6.48 -22.70 2.50
CA GLU A 168 7.00 -23.81 3.31
C GLU A 168 8.05 -24.62 2.53
N ALA A 169 7.77 -24.96 1.27
CA ALA A 169 8.71 -25.67 0.40
C ALA A 169 10.01 -24.87 0.18
N ALA A 170 9.92 -23.55 -0.02
CA ALA A 170 11.09 -22.68 -0.14
C ALA A 170 11.93 -22.67 1.15
N VAL A 171 11.28 -22.69 2.31
CA VAL A 171 11.95 -22.73 3.62
C VAL A 171 12.64 -24.08 3.85
N PHE A 172 11.99 -25.19 3.50
CA PHE A 172 12.62 -26.51 3.57
C PHE A 172 13.84 -26.59 2.67
N ALA A 173 13.74 -26.11 1.42
CA ALA A 173 14.88 -26.07 0.50
C ALA A 173 16.05 -25.26 1.10
N PHE A 174 15.77 -24.09 1.68
CA PHE A 174 16.78 -23.26 2.33
C PHE A 174 17.42 -23.95 3.55
N CYS A 175 16.62 -24.53 4.45
CA CYS A 175 17.12 -25.23 5.63
C CYS A 175 17.94 -26.48 5.29
N ASN A 176 17.62 -27.16 4.18
CA ASN A 176 18.40 -28.28 3.67
C ASN A 176 19.76 -27.84 3.11
N GLU A 177 19.80 -26.70 2.40
CA GLU A 177 21.04 -26.14 1.86
C GLU A 177 21.94 -25.56 2.96
N TYR A 178 21.36 -25.03 4.05
CA TYR A 178 22.08 -24.45 5.18
C TYR A 178 21.71 -25.13 6.52
N PRO A 179 22.29 -26.33 6.80
CA PRO A 179 22.04 -27.06 8.03
C PRO A 179 22.35 -26.24 9.28
N GLY A 180 21.50 -26.32 10.30
CA GLY A 180 21.61 -25.54 11.55
C GLY A 180 20.76 -24.26 11.55
N THR A 181 20.19 -23.88 10.42
CA THR A 181 19.18 -22.80 10.35
C THR A 181 17.88 -23.23 11.03
N GLN A 182 17.35 -22.39 11.93
CA GLN A 182 16.04 -22.65 12.52
C GLN A 182 14.91 -22.40 11.52
N PHE A 183 14.12 -23.44 11.22
CA PHE A 183 12.99 -23.40 10.30
C PHE A 183 12.05 -22.22 10.56
N LYS A 184 11.63 -22.00 11.82
CA LYS A 184 10.72 -20.91 12.19
C LYS A 184 11.29 -19.52 11.87
N SER A 185 12.61 -19.36 12.01
CA SER A 185 13.30 -18.10 11.68
C SER A 185 13.37 -17.89 10.17
N ALA A 186 13.71 -18.93 9.42
CA ALA A 186 13.75 -18.91 7.96
C ALA A 186 12.35 -18.65 7.38
N MET A 187 11.31 -19.32 7.89
CA MET A 187 9.91 -19.12 7.52
C MET A 187 9.47 -17.67 7.68
N ARG A 188 9.78 -17.06 8.83
CA ARG A 188 9.44 -15.65 9.09
C ARG A 188 10.14 -14.71 8.11
N GLU A 189 11.43 -14.91 7.89
CA GLU A 189 12.21 -14.00 7.03
C GLU A 189 11.81 -14.17 5.55
N ILE A 190 11.66 -15.41 5.06
CA ILE A 190 11.21 -15.69 3.69
C ILE A 190 9.81 -15.14 3.46
N THR A 191 8.88 -15.34 4.40
CA THR A 191 7.52 -14.76 4.29
C THR A 191 7.57 -13.23 4.22
N ALA A 192 8.37 -12.59 5.07
CA ALA A 192 8.49 -11.13 5.10
C ALA A 192 9.11 -10.55 3.82
N LEU A 193 9.98 -11.31 3.15
CA LEU A 193 10.58 -10.92 1.88
C LEU A 193 9.66 -11.21 0.68
N ALA A 194 8.92 -12.32 0.71
CA ALA A 194 8.07 -12.77 -0.38
C ALA A 194 6.71 -12.04 -0.43
N VAL A 195 6.19 -11.59 0.73
CA VAL A 195 4.88 -10.95 0.83
C VAL A 195 5.03 -9.53 1.41
N PRO A 196 4.98 -8.49 0.56
CA PRO A 196 5.04 -7.10 1.00
C PRO A 196 3.97 -6.77 2.04
N GLY A 197 4.33 -5.95 3.04
CA GLY A 197 3.40 -5.50 4.08
C GLY A 197 3.12 -6.52 5.21
N MET A 198 3.61 -7.76 5.13
CA MET A 198 3.46 -8.74 6.23
C MET A 198 4.19 -8.36 7.52
N THR A 199 5.18 -7.48 7.43
CA THR A 199 5.88 -6.95 8.61
C THR A 199 5.98 -5.43 8.53
N PRO A 200 6.01 -4.72 9.66
CA PRO A 200 6.12 -3.26 9.69
C PRO A 200 7.47 -2.74 9.17
N GLU A 201 8.50 -3.58 9.14
CA GLU A 201 9.81 -3.21 8.59
C GLU A 201 9.81 -3.36 7.06
N PRO A 202 10.18 -2.31 6.29
CA PRO A 202 10.29 -2.39 4.84
C PRO A 202 11.28 -3.46 4.37
N ILE A 203 10.94 -4.17 3.28
CA ILE A 203 11.79 -5.22 2.68
C ILE A 203 13.22 -4.73 2.43
N ILE A 204 13.37 -3.52 1.89
CA ILE A 204 14.68 -2.92 1.60
C ILE A 204 15.55 -2.83 2.87
N ASN A 205 14.95 -2.48 4.00
CA ASN A 205 15.67 -2.34 5.27
C ASN A 205 16.10 -3.71 5.80
N ARG A 206 15.22 -4.73 5.70
CA ARG A 206 15.56 -6.12 6.01
C ARG A 206 16.75 -6.61 5.18
N CYS A 207 16.68 -6.42 3.86
CA CYS A 207 17.75 -6.81 2.95
C CYS A 207 19.08 -6.11 3.29
N LYS A 208 19.05 -4.80 3.57
CA LYS A 208 20.25 -4.04 3.99
C LYS A 208 20.84 -4.57 5.30
N ARG A 209 20.00 -4.80 6.31
CA ARG A 209 20.40 -5.36 7.62
C ARG A 209 21.04 -6.74 7.45
N ASN A 210 20.38 -7.64 6.72
CA ASN A 210 20.88 -8.99 6.47
C ASN A 210 22.19 -8.96 5.67
N ALA A 211 22.30 -8.11 4.65
CA ALA A 211 23.52 -7.94 3.86
C ALA A 211 24.68 -7.38 4.71
N ALA A 212 24.43 -6.43 5.61
CA ALA A 212 25.43 -5.90 6.51
C ALA A 212 25.97 -7.00 7.46
N THR A 213 25.07 -7.78 8.06
CA THR A 213 25.44 -8.93 8.91
C THR A 213 26.21 -9.99 8.12
N ALA A 214 25.76 -10.34 6.91
CA ALA A 214 26.43 -11.30 6.05
C ALA A 214 27.85 -10.85 5.67
N ARG A 215 28.06 -9.56 5.36
CA ARG A 215 29.40 -9.00 5.11
C ARG A 215 30.27 -9.06 6.35
N ALA A 216 29.75 -8.66 7.51
CA ALA A 216 30.50 -8.72 8.76
C ALA A 216 30.94 -10.15 9.12
N LEU A 217 30.07 -11.13 8.93
CA LEU A 217 30.37 -12.55 9.12
C LEU A 217 31.31 -13.11 8.04
N GLY A 218 31.17 -12.69 6.79
CA GLY A 218 32.07 -13.08 5.69
C GLY A 218 33.48 -12.54 5.84
N HIS A 219 33.66 -11.42 6.54
CA HIS A 219 34.97 -10.85 6.91
C HIS A 219 35.54 -11.45 8.20
N SER A 220 34.76 -12.27 8.93
CA SER A 220 35.23 -13.04 10.09
C SER A 220 35.98 -14.29 9.62
N VAL A 221 37.13 -14.56 10.23
CA VAL A 221 38.16 -15.56 9.84
C VAL A 221 37.61 -17.00 9.69
N LEU A 222 36.42 -17.30 10.20
CA LEU A 222 35.77 -18.62 10.09
C LEU A 222 35.34 -18.99 8.65
N TYR A 223 35.19 -18.03 7.73
CA TYR A 223 34.89 -18.32 6.32
C TYR A 223 36.10 -18.79 5.50
N GLY A 224 37.33 -18.61 6.03
CA GLY A 224 38.57 -19.01 5.34
C GLY A 224 38.87 -20.51 5.37
N ALA A 225 38.24 -21.27 6.27
CA ALA A 225 38.59 -22.67 6.50
C ALA A 225 37.83 -23.67 5.60
N ASN A 226 36.65 -23.33 5.08
CA ASN A 226 35.74 -24.29 4.43
C ASN A 226 35.45 -24.03 2.94
N GLY A 227 36.34 -23.31 2.25
CA GLY A 227 36.29 -23.14 0.79
C GLY A 227 34.98 -22.54 0.23
N PRO A 228 34.88 -22.35 -1.10
CA PRO A 228 33.64 -21.95 -1.77
C PRO A 228 32.58 -23.07 -1.69
N SER A 229 31.42 -22.81 -1.10
CA SER A 229 30.27 -23.72 -1.26
C SER A 229 29.75 -23.70 -2.72
N PRO A 230 28.95 -24.69 -3.15
CA PRO A 230 28.35 -24.76 -4.49
C PRO A 230 27.67 -23.48 -4.98
N LEU A 231 27.21 -22.62 -4.06
CA LEU A 231 26.66 -21.30 -4.35
C LEU A 231 27.67 -20.34 -4.99
N LYS A 232 28.98 -20.42 -4.71
CA LYS A 232 29.97 -19.60 -5.44
C LYS A 232 30.07 -19.99 -6.92
N GLN A 233 29.68 -21.22 -7.31
CA GLN A 233 29.58 -21.65 -8.71
C GLN A 233 28.26 -21.23 -9.35
N ALA A 234 27.14 -21.33 -8.62
CA ALA A 234 25.83 -20.88 -9.10
C ALA A 234 25.74 -19.34 -9.22
N SER A 235 26.24 -18.61 -8.23
CA SER A 235 26.29 -17.14 -8.24
C SER A 235 27.22 -16.57 -9.31
N ARG A 236 28.27 -17.30 -9.73
CA ARG A 236 29.11 -16.90 -10.87
C ARG A 236 28.42 -17.06 -12.22
N ARG A 237 27.45 -17.97 -12.32
CA ARG A 237 26.59 -18.13 -13.50
C ARG A 237 25.43 -17.12 -13.51
N ALA A 238 24.87 -16.81 -12.34
CA ALA A 238 23.81 -15.82 -12.19
C ALA A 238 24.32 -14.36 -12.21
N SER A 239 25.59 -14.10 -11.89
CA SER A 239 26.18 -12.76 -11.90
C SER A 239 26.43 -12.16 -13.29
N GLN A 240 26.01 -12.85 -14.37
CA GLN A 240 25.90 -12.24 -15.69
C GLN A 240 24.53 -11.61 -15.95
N ASP A 241 23.51 -11.96 -15.15
CA ASP A 241 22.25 -11.23 -15.11
C ASP A 241 22.36 -10.19 -14.00
N GLU A 242 22.70 -8.96 -14.39
CA GLU A 242 22.54 -7.80 -13.52
C GLU A 242 21.09 -7.79 -13.02
N TRP A 243 20.92 -7.94 -11.71
CA TRP A 243 19.66 -7.63 -11.07
C TRP A 243 19.29 -6.19 -11.45
N PRO A 244 18.09 -5.93 -12.00
CA PRO A 244 17.74 -4.61 -12.45
C PRO A 244 17.83 -3.66 -11.25
N ALA A 245 18.51 -2.52 -11.44
CA ALA A 245 18.70 -1.50 -10.40
C ALA A 245 17.36 -0.91 -9.89
N TYR A 246 16.26 -1.25 -10.55
CA TYR A 246 14.89 -0.90 -10.24
C TYR A 246 14.05 -2.19 -10.27
N GLY A 247 13.12 -2.33 -9.31
CA GLY A 247 12.12 -3.41 -9.35
C GLY A 247 11.26 -3.31 -10.62
N PRO A 248 10.49 -4.36 -10.96
CA PRO A 248 9.56 -4.29 -12.08
C PRO A 248 8.68 -3.04 -11.91
N ASP A 249 8.63 -2.20 -12.94
CA ASP A 249 7.85 -0.96 -12.93
C ASP A 249 6.42 -1.25 -12.46
N ASP A 250 5.97 -0.53 -11.42
CA ASP A 250 4.64 -0.60 -10.79
C ASP A 250 3.47 -0.35 -11.78
N VAL A 251 3.76 -0.12 -13.07
CA VAL A 251 2.80 0.04 -14.15
C VAL A 251 1.98 -1.24 -14.37
N GLU A 252 2.54 -2.43 -14.15
CA GLU A 252 1.80 -3.70 -14.25
C GLU A 252 0.95 -3.97 -12.99
N LEU A 253 1.41 -3.56 -11.80
CA LEU A 253 0.66 -3.65 -10.55
C LEU A 253 -0.51 -2.66 -10.49
N ASN A 254 -0.35 -1.45 -11.04
CA ASN A 254 -1.43 -0.47 -11.16
C ASN A 254 -2.54 -0.89 -12.13
N LYS A 255 -2.29 -1.83 -13.05
CA LYS A 255 -3.33 -2.42 -13.92
C LYS A 255 -4.18 -3.48 -13.22
N LEU A 256 -3.71 -4.01 -12.09
CA LEU A 256 -4.42 -5.02 -11.29
C LEU A 256 -5.31 -4.42 -10.19
N CYS A 257 -5.19 -3.11 -9.96
CA CYS A 257 -6.05 -2.33 -9.09
C CYS A 257 -7.12 -1.62 -9.94
N VAL A 258 -8.10 -2.38 -10.43
CA VAL A 258 -9.39 -1.85 -10.94
C VAL A 258 -10.50 -2.30 -10.02
#